data_AF-A0A2W4WJ63-F1
#
_entry.id   AF-A0A2W4WJ63-F1
#
_cell.length_a   1.000
_cell.length_b   1.000
_cell.length_c   1.000
_cell.angle_alpha   90.00
_cell.angle_beta   90.00
_cell.angle_gamma   90.00
#
_symmetry.space_group_name_H-M   'P 1'
#
loop_
_entity.id
_entity.type
_entity.pdbx_description
1 polymer ?
#
loop_
_entity_poly.entity_id
_entity_poly.type
_entity_poly.pdbx_seq_one_letter_code
_entity_poly.pdbx_strand_id
1 'polypeptide(L)'
;MDVQTLDLILDWQMAIAWSGEGICQPTRLGWWRTDLIDEDGGADLLSRLFPRTKFYAGWEAVRDAAIAVDRRARQRMAAPDEIRTLFFCGFDIDEQLNDRLAERKRLNKKLTLPIDWGNGFDCEALAKQICDRCGSSEYRTVFGGREVINTGTTARNFSALVAALTPWDKEYPMPFYRVED
;
A
#
# COMPACT_ATOMS: atom_id res chain seq x y z
N MET A 1 -7.82 -15.86 7.16
CA MET A 1 -7.78 -15.59 5.70
C MET A 1 -6.83 -16.59 5.05
N ASP A 2 -6.99 -16.94 3.78
CA ASP A 2 -6.02 -17.83 3.13
C ASP A 2 -4.68 -17.11 2.85
N VAL A 3 -3.63 -17.90 2.69
CA VAL A 3 -2.25 -17.41 2.54
C VAL A 3 -2.09 -16.61 1.25
N GLN A 4 -2.79 -17.00 0.18
CA GLN A 4 -2.72 -16.36 -1.13
C GLN A 4 -3.29 -14.95 -1.10
N THR A 5 -4.37 -14.73 -0.35
CA THR A 5 -5.00 -13.42 -0.19
C THR A 5 -4.15 -12.50 0.68
N LEU A 6 -3.56 -13.01 1.77
CA LEU A 6 -2.61 -12.24 2.58
C LEU A 6 -1.38 -11.84 1.76
N ASP A 7 -0.86 -12.79 0.96
CA ASP A 7 0.26 -12.55 0.06
C ASP A 7 -0.07 -11.45 -0.96
N LEU A 8 -1.25 -11.51 -1.58
CA LEU A 8 -1.75 -10.49 -2.52
C LEU A 8 -1.87 -9.10 -1.86
N ILE A 9 -2.46 -9.01 -0.67
CA ILE A 9 -2.61 -7.75 0.05
C ILE A 9 -1.25 -7.14 0.38
N LEU A 10 -0.32 -7.95 0.90
CA LEU A 10 1.04 -7.49 1.21
C LEU A 10 1.75 -7.00 -0.05
N ASP A 11 1.71 -7.77 -1.14
CA ASP A 11 2.44 -7.41 -2.36
C ASP A 11 1.89 -6.11 -2.99
N TRP A 12 0.58 -5.87 -2.92
CA TRP A 12 -0.02 -4.59 -3.29
C TRP A 12 0.34 -3.46 -2.32
N GLN A 13 0.26 -3.67 -1.01
CA GLN A 13 0.67 -2.67 -0.02
C GLN A 13 2.11 -2.24 -0.26
N MET A 14 3.02 -3.19 -0.54
CA MET A 14 4.41 -2.89 -0.87
C MET A 14 4.55 -2.14 -2.19
N ALA A 15 3.86 -2.56 -3.24
CA ALA A 15 3.92 -1.88 -4.53
C ALA A 15 3.43 -0.43 -4.43
N ILE A 16 2.27 -0.22 -3.81
CA ILE A 16 1.71 1.13 -3.60
C ILE A 16 2.63 1.94 -2.68
N ALA A 17 3.11 1.37 -1.57
CA ALA A 17 4.05 2.00 -0.64
C ALA A 17 5.39 2.36 -1.29
N TRP A 18 5.80 1.69 -2.35
CA TRP A 18 6.92 2.15 -3.15
C TRP A 18 6.51 3.31 -4.08
N SER A 19 5.37 3.20 -4.77
CA SER A 19 4.93 4.18 -5.77
C SER A 19 4.68 5.59 -5.26
N GLY A 20 4.33 5.77 -3.99
CA GLY A 20 4.10 7.10 -3.41
C GLY A 20 5.28 7.76 -2.74
N GLU A 21 6.51 7.24 -2.85
CA GLU A 21 7.68 7.99 -2.37
C GLU A 21 7.83 9.30 -3.14
N GLY A 22 8.21 10.36 -2.43
CA GLY A 22 8.25 11.72 -2.96
C GLY A 22 9.61 12.40 -2.95
N ILE A 23 10.57 11.91 -2.15
CA ILE A 23 11.89 12.54 -2.03
C ILE A 23 12.93 11.90 -2.97
N CYS A 24 12.62 10.73 -3.54
CA CYS A 24 13.46 10.02 -4.50
C CYS A 24 13.63 10.74 -5.84
N GLN A 25 14.63 10.33 -6.61
CA GLN A 25 14.89 10.82 -7.97
C GLN A 25 14.84 9.66 -8.99
N PRO A 26 13.89 9.65 -9.95
CA PRO A 26 12.81 10.62 -10.14
C PRO A 26 11.74 10.53 -9.04
N THR A 27 11.03 11.65 -8.80
CA THR A 27 9.87 11.66 -7.90
C THR A 27 8.78 10.73 -8.44
N ARG A 28 8.18 9.93 -7.55
CA ARG A 28 7.06 9.05 -7.90
C ARG A 28 5.72 9.78 -7.67
N LEU A 29 4.73 9.17 -7.02
CA LEU A 29 3.44 9.85 -6.76
C LEU A 29 3.52 10.93 -5.66
N GLY A 30 4.56 10.92 -4.83
CA GLY A 30 4.80 12.00 -3.87
C GLY A 30 3.89 12.04 -2.64
N TRP A 31 3.23 10.93 -2.32
CA TRP A 31 2.27 10.81 -1.21
C TRP A 31 2.93 10.72 0.17
N TRP A 32 4.14 10.18 0.27
CA TRP A 32 4.93 10.22 1.50
C TRP A 32 6.30 10.84 1.24
N ARG A 33 6.70 11.64 2.23
CA ARG A 33 7.96 12.39 2.24
C ARG A 33 9.10 11.49 2.70
N THR A 34 9.34 10.41 1.98
CA THR A 34 10.47 9.49 2.23
C THR A 34 11.19 9.14 0.94
N ASP A 35 12.36 8.54 1.14
CA ASP A 35 13.17 7.92 0.12
C ASP A 35 13.95 6.75 0.75
N LEU A 36 13.26 5.65 1.05
CA LEU A 36 13.73 4.53 1.87
C LEU A 36 14.16 3.32 1.04
N ILE A 37 13.79 3.29 -0.23
CA ILE A 37 14.11 2.20 -1.16
C ILE A 37 15.26 2.57 -2.11
N ASP A 38 15.47 3.85 -2.39
CA ASP A 38 16.57 4.30 -3.24
C ASP A 38 17.92 4.05 -2.55
N GLU A 39 18.90 3.56 -3.32
CA GLU A 39 20.24 3.21 -2.85
C GLU A 39 20.99 4.46 -2.40
N ASP A 40 20.86 5.55 -3.15
CA ASP A 40 21.44 6.86 -2.81
C ASP A 40 20.64 7.58 -1.70
N GLY A 41 19.48 7.04 -1.35
CA GLY A 41 18.62 7.47 -0.24
C GLY A 41 18.82 6.62 1.02
N GLY A 42 17.70 6.13 1.56
CA GLY A 42 17.66 5.41 2.83
C GLY A 42 18.05 3.93 2.73
N ALA A 43 18.11 3.34 1.54
CA ALA A 43 18.30 1.90 1.42
C ALA A 43 19.71 1.45 1.83
N ASP A 44 20.76 2.23 1.53
CA ASP A 44 22.13 1.91 1.99
C ASP A 44 22.20 1.89 3.52
N LEU A 45 21.70 2.92 4.20
CA LEU A 45 21.67 2.97 5.66
C LEU A 45 20.90 1.78 6.25
N LEU A 46 19.71 1.48 5.73
CA LEU A 46 18.89 0.35 6.20
C LEU A 46 19.57 -0.99 5.95
N SER A 47 20.31 -1.14 4.85
CA SER A 47 21.05 -2.36 4.56
C SER A 47 22.19 -2.60 5.56
N ARG A 48 22.83 -1.52 6.05
CA ARG A 48 23.89 -1.57 7.06
C ARG A 48 23.34 -1.86 8.45
N LEU A 49 22.17 -1.30 8.80
CA LEU A 49 21.51 -1.53 10.10
C LEU A 49 20.91 -2.94 10.19
N PHE A 50 20.35 -3.46 9.08
CA PHE A 50 19.63 -4.72 9.04
C PHE A 50 20.23 -5.70 8.00
N PRO A 51 21.51 -6.10 8.12
CA PRO A 51 22.20 -6.83 7.05
C PRO A 51 21.60 -8.20 6.73
N ARG A 52 20.98 -8.86 7.72
CA ARG A 52 20.30 -10.15 7.56
C ARG A 52 18.97 -10.06 6.82
N THR A 53 18.31 -8.91 6.91
CA THR A 53 16.99 -8.66 6.30
C THR A 53 17.03 -7.47 5.34
N LYS A 54 18.21 -7.18 4.77
CA LYS A 54 18.43 -6.00 3.92
C LYS A 54 17.45 -5.91 2.77
N PHE A 55 17.04 -7.06 2.21
CA PHE A 55 16.04 -7.12 1.14
C PHE A 55 14.69 -6.56 1.60
N TYR A 56 14.29 -6.76 2.86
CA TYR A 56 13.00 -6.30 3.38
C TYR A 56 13.08 -4.94 4.09
N ALA A 57 14.27 -4.51 4.53
CA ALA A 57 14.40 -3.35 5.41
C ALA A 57 13.79 -2.07 4.80
N GLY A 58 14.10 -1.78 3.53
CA GLY A 58 13.50 -0.64 2.82
C GLY A 58 11.99 -0.81 2.59
N TRP A 59 11.55 -2.01 2.18
CA TRP A 59 10.13 -2.29 1.86
C TRP A 59 9.22 -2.17 3.08
N GLU A 60 9.67 -2.68 4.21
CA GLU A 60 8.94 -2.55 5.47
C GLU A 60 8.93 -1.10 5.94
N ALA A 61 10.06 -0.41 5.86
CA ALA A 61 10.13 1.01 6.25
C ALA A 61 9.21 1.89 5.38
N VAL A 62 9.15 1.65 4.08
CA VAL A 62 8.28 2.43 3.18
C VAL A 62 6.80 2.06 3.38
N ARG A 63 6.49 0.79 3.65
CA ARG A 63 5.14 0.37 4.05
C ARG A 63 4.71 1.03 5.37
N ASP A 64 5.60 1.13 6.35
CA ASP A 64 5.33 1.81 7.62
C ASP A 64 5.09 3.31 7.42
N ALA A 65 5.81 3.95 6.50
CA ALA A 65 5.56 5.33 6.11
C ALA A 65 4.16 5.49 5.50
N ALA A 66 3.76 4.58 4.61
CA ALA A 66 2.43 4.58 4.02
C ALA A 66 1.33 4.34 5.08
N ILE A 67 1.52 3.39 6.00
CA ILE A 67 0.62 3.15 7.16
C ILE A 67 0.51 4.41 8.02
N ALA A 68 1.61 5.12 8.26
CA ALA A 68 1.59 6.34 9.06
C ALA A 68 0.81 7.47 8.39
N VAL A 69 0.92 7.63 7.06
CA VAL A 69 0.14 8.61 6.28
C VAL A 69 -1.33 8.23 6.27
N ASP A 70 -1.65 6.97 5.97
CA ASP A 70 -3.02 6.45 5.97
C ASP A 70 -3.68 6.61 7.34
N ARG A 71 -2.99 6.23 8.44
CA ARG A 71 -3.48 6.42 9.81
C ARG A 71 -3.82 7.87 10.11
N ARG A 72 -2.98 8.83 9.70
CA ARG A 72 -3.23 10.27 9.92
C ARG A 72 -4.43 10.77 9.12
N ALA A 73 -4.66 10.25 7.92
CA ALA A 73 -5.84 10.57 7.12
C ALA A 73 -7.09 9.95 7.75
N ARG A 74 -7.02 8.67 8.12
CA ARG A 74 -8.10 7.92 8.78
C ARG A 74 -8.55 8.57 10.09
N GLN A 75 -7.63 9.03 10.92
CA GLN A 75 -7.94 9.69 12.19
C GLN A 75 -8.76 10.99 12.06
N ARG A 76 -8.86 11.57 10.84
CA ARG A 76 -9.70 12.74 10.57
C ARG A 76 -11.13 12.36 10.18
N MET A 77 -11.40 11.08 9.95
CA MET A 77 -12.71 10.57 9.56
C MET A 77 -13.64 10.43 10.76
N ALA A 78 -14.95 10.55 10.51
CA ALA A 78 -15.96 10.12 11.46
C ALA A 78 -15.91 8.59 11.58
N ALA A 79 -15.82 8.10 12.82
CA ALA A 79 -15.70 6.67 13.16
C ALA A 79 -14.50 5.97 12.46
N PRO A 80 -13.25 6.35 12.81
CA PRO A 80 -12.05 5.84 12.14
C PRO A 80 -11.89 4.32 12.22
N ASP A 81 -12.49 3.67 13.22
CA ASP A 81 -12.40 2.21 13.43
C ASP A 81 -13.48 1.43 12.67
N GLU A 82 -14.50 2.13 12.15
CA GLU A 82 -15.58 1.58 11.31
C GLU A 82 -15.26 1.68 9.81
N ILE A 83 -14.04 2.10 9.46
CA ILE A 83 -13.59 2.15 8.07
C ILE A 83 -12.40 1.22 7.84
N ARG A 84 -12.23 0.82 6.59
CA ARG A 84 -11.14 -0.02 6.12
C ARG A 84 -10.48 0.64 4.93
N THR A 85 -9.16 0.73 4.96
CA THR A 85 -8.32 1.38 3.94
C THR A 85 -7.32 0.39 3.37
N LEU A 86 -6.49 0.82 2.42
CA LEU A 86 -5.39 0.00 1.89
C LEU A 86 -4.38 -0.40 2.95
N PHE A 87 -4.14 0.46 3.95
CA PHE A 87 -3.12 0.26 4.99
C PHE A 87 -3.71 0.05 6.39
N PHE A 88 -5.04 -0.11 6.48
CA PHE A 88 -5.76 -0.53 7.68
C PHE A 88 -6.90 -1.48 7.29
N CYS A 89 -6.62 -2.78 7.33
CA CYS A 89 -7.61 -3.82 7.03
C CYS A 89 -8.42 -4.24 8.27
N GLY A 90 -8.13 -3.64 9.43
CA GLY A 90 -8.73 -3.99 10.72
C GLY A 90 -7.83 -4.96 11.49
N PHE A 91 -7.99 -4.96 12.81
CA PHE A 91 -7.06 -5.61 13.74
C PHE A 91 -6.70 -7.06 13.36
N ASP A 92 -7.70 -7.92 13.18
CA ASP A 92 -7.45 -9.35 12.91
C ASP A 92 -6.70 -9.60 11.59
N ILE A 93 -6.97 -8.78 10.57
CA ILE A 93 -6.33 -8.92 9.27
C ILE A 93 -4.92 -8.33 9.33
N ASP A 94 -4.76 -7.17 9.98
CA ASP A 94 -3.46 -6.52 10.13
C ASP A 94 -2.48 -7.39 10.94
N GLU A 95 -2.96 -8.10 11.97
CA GLU A 95 -2.17 -9.09 12.71
C GLU A 95 -1.72 -10.25 11.78
N GLN A 96 -2.64 -10.84 11.02
CA GLN A 96 -2.31 -11.88 10.03
C GLN A 96 -1.31 -11.40 8.98
N LEU A 97 -1.42 -10.15 8.51
CA LEU A 97 -0.48 -9.56 7.55
C LEU A 97 0.92 -9.40 8.17
N ASN A 98 1.00 -8.98 9.44
CA ASN A 98 2.27 -8.82 10.14
C ASN A 98 2.96 -10.16 10.39
N ASP A 99 2.22 -11.17 10.85
CA ASP A 99 2.73 -12.54 11.01
C ASP A 99 3.21 -13.11 9.68
N ARG A 100 2.44 -12.90 8.61
CA ARG A 100 2.78 -13.36 7.28
C ARG A 100 4.04 -12.67 6.73
N LEU A 101 4.20 -11.37 6.96
CA LEU A 101 5.41 -10.64 6.59
C LEU A 101 6.63 -11.16 7.36
N ALA A 102 6.50 -11.41 8.67
CA ALA A 102 7.57 -11.98 9.48
C ALA A 102 7.99 -13.38 8.99
N GLU A 103 7.03 -14.22 8.60
CA GLU A 103 7.30 -15.53 7.99
C GLU A 103 8.06 -15.40 6.67
N ARG A 104 7.57 -14.54 5.74
CA ARG A 104 8.22 -14.28 4.45
C ARG A 104 9.67 -13.80 4.63
N LYS A 105 9.92 -12.93 5.62
CA LYS A 105 11.26 -12.45 6.01
C LYS A 105 12.17 -13.59 6.48
N ARG A 106 11.69 -14.44 7.40
CA ARG A 106 12.47 -15.58 7.93
C ARG A 106 12.85 -16.57 6.83
N LEU A 107 11.95 -16.80 5.88
CA LEU A 107 12.18 -17.68 4.74
C LEU A 107 12.98 -17.02 3.60
N ASN A 108 13.31 -15.74 3.73
CA ASN A 108 13.91 -14.92 2.66
C ASN A 108 13.15 -15.04 1.33
N LYS A 109 11.81 -15.18 1.40
CA LYS A 109 10.95 -15.25 0.23
C LYS A 109 10.97 -13.88 -0.45
N LYS A 110 11.17 -13.82 -1.76
CA LYS A 110 11.10 -12.55 -2.52
C LYS A 110 9.65 -12.03 -2.56
N LEU A 111 9.49 -10.71 -2.59
CA LEU A 111 8.20 -10.07 -2.87
C LEU A 111 7.75 -10.44 -4.29
N THR A 112 6.45 -10.69 -4.46
CA THR A 112 5.86 -10.96 -5.78
C THR A 112 4.99 -9.78 -6.16
N LEU A 113 5.64 -8.64 -6.44
CA LEU A 113 4.93 -7.38 -6.66
C LEU A 113 3.96 -7.51 -7.85
N PRO A 114 2.73 -7.00 -7.72
CA PRO A 114 1.75 -7.02 -8.80
C PRO A 114 2.06 -6.01 -9.91
N ILE A 115 3.03 -5.13 -9.72
CA ILE A 115 3.42 -4.11 -10.69
C ILE A 115 4.81 -4.42 -11.23
N ASP A 116 4.94 -4.35 -12.55
CA ASP A 116 6.21 -4.32 -13.25
C ASP A 116 6.58 -2.86 -13.55
N TRP A 117 7.71 -2.43 -12.99
CA TRP A 117 8.24 -1.08 -13.18
C TRP A 117 9.21 -0.99 -14.37
N GLY A 118 9.60 -2.11 -14.98
CA GLY A 118 10.61 -2.12 -16.04
C GLY A 118 11.87 -1.36 -15.62
N ASN A 119 12.11 -0.19 -16.24
CA ASN A 119 13.29 0.65 -16.01
C ASN A 119 13.05 1.83 -15.04
N GLY A 120 11.88 1.94 -14.40
CA GLY A 120 11.63 3.03 -13.46
C GLY A 120 10.14 3.29 -13.18
N PHE A 121 9.87 4.40 -12.50
CA PHE A 121 8.51 4.80 -12.21
C PHE A 121 7.85 5.47 -13.43
N ASP A 122 6.68 4.99 -13.80
CA ASP A 122 5.79 5.59 -14.80
C ASP A 122 4.36 5.56 -14.26
N CYS A 123 3.77 6.73 -14.08
CA CYS A 123 2.45 6.87 -13.47
C CYS A 123 1.31 6.41 -14.39
N GLU A 124 1.46 6.50 -15.71
CA GLU A 124 0.46 6.03 -16.67
C GLU A 124 0.52 4.51 -16.78
N ALA A 125 1.72 3.94 -16.85
CA ALA A 125 1.92 2.49 -16.85
C ALA A 125 1.41 1.86 -15.55
N LEU A 126 1.64 2.49 -14.39
CA LEU A 126 1.05 2.06 -13.12
C LEU A 126 -0.47 2.08 -13.16
N ALA A 127 -1.08 3.19 -13.62
CA ALA A 127 -2.53 3.32 -13.66
C ALA A 127 -3.14 2.22 -14.54
N LYS A 128 -2.52 1.95 -15.69
CA LYS A 128 -2.93 0.86 -16.57
C LYS A 128 -2.82 -0.50 -15.89
N GLN A 129 -1.72 -0.80 -15.20
CA GLN A 129 -1.54 -2.08 -14.50
C GLN A 129 -2.51 -2.25 -13.34
N ILE A 130 -2.86 -1.18 -12.62
CA ILE A 130 -3.93 -1.20 -11.61
C ILE A 130 -5.26 -1.55 -12.28
N CYS A 131 -5.62 -0.88 -13.38
CA CYS A 131 -6.85 -1.13 -14.12
C CYS A 131 -6.91 -2.58 -14.64
N ASP A 132 -5.84 -3.08 -15.25
CA ASP A 132 -5.78 -4.44 -15.82
C ASP A 132 -5.96 -5.53 -14.73
N ARG A 133 -5.54 -5.28 -13.49
CA ARG A 133 -5.51 -6.27 -12.41
C ARG A 133 -6.63 -6.15 -11.39
N CYS A 134 -7.10 -4.92 -11.14
CA CYS A 134 -8.12 -4.62 -10.14
C CYS A 134 -9.43 -4.12 -10.77
N GLY A 135 -9.44 -3.83 -12.08
CA GLY A 135 -10.56 -3.21 -12.77
C GLY A 135 -10.70 -1.72 -12.43
N SER A 136 -11.91 -1.20 -12.64
CA SER A 136 -12.31 0.12 -12.17
C SER A 136 -13.08 0.01 -10.85
N SER A 137 -13.00 1.05 -10.02
CA SER A 137 -13.85 1.19 -8.84
C SER A 137 -14.63 2.48 -8.93
N GLU A 138 -15.95 2.39 -8.76
CA GLU A 138 -16.77 3.55 -8.46
C GLU A 138 -16.50 3.99 -7.02
N TYR A 139 -16.45 5.30 -6.80
CA TYR A 139 -16.26 5.87 -5.48
C TYR A 139 -16.92 7.25 -5.39
N ARG A 140 -17.22 7.65 -4.14
CA ARG A 140 -17.65 9.01 -3.81
C ARG A 140 -16.51 9.77 -3.14
N THR A 141 -16.16 10.94 -3.68
CA THR A 141 -15.22 11.84 -3.01
C THR A 141 -15.90 12.51 -1.82
N VAL A 142 -15.31 12.37 -0.64
CA VAL A 142 -15.73 13.03 0.61
C VAL A 142 -14.54 13.78 1.23
N PHE A 143 -14.79 14.58 2.27
CA PHE A 143 -13.78 15.46 2.88
C PHE A 143 -12.51 14.74 3.38
N GLY A 144 -12.52 13.42 3.58
CA GLY A 144 -11.34 12.68 4.01
C GLY A 144 -10.87 11.54 3.10
N GLY A 145 -11.43 11.40 1.89
CA GLY A 145 -10.93 10.41 0.93
C GLY A 145 -11.96 9.95 -0.09
N ARG A 146 -11.72 8.77 -0.66
CA ARG A 146 -12.58 8.14 -1.67
C ARG A 146 -13.33 6.96 -1.06
N GLU A 147 -14.64 7.12 -0.89
CA GLU A 147 -15.50 6.08 -0.35
C GLU A 147 -15.93 5.11 -1.45
N VAL A 148 -15.48 3.85 -1.38
CA VAL A 148 -15.90 2.76 -2.28
C VAL A 148 -17.03 1.96 -1.65
N ILE A 149 -17.79 1.27 -2.50
CA ILE A 149 -18.87 0.38 -2.06
C ILE A 149 -18.27 -0.89 -1.43
N ASN A 150 -18.79 -1.29 -0.27
CA ASN A 150 -18.44 -2.58 0.33
C ASN A 150 -19.06 -3.71 -0.50
N THR A 151 -18.20 -4.51 -1.13
CA THR A 151 -18.55 -5.64 -2.02
C THR A 151 -18.69 -6.98 -1.29
N GLY A 152 -18.58 -7.00 0.04
CA GLY A 152 -18.85 -8.15 0.90
C GLY A 152 -17.70 -9.15 1.06
N THR A 153 -16.65 -9.13 0.23
CA THR A 153 -15.46 -9.97 0.43
C THR A 153 -14.19 -9.13 0.55
N THR A 154 -13.29 -9.53 1.44
CA THR A 154 -12.04 -8.80 1.69
C THR A 154 -11.20 -8.61 0.43
N ALA A 155 -11.06 -9.67 -0.39
CA ALA A 155 -10.27 -9.60 -1.62
C ALA A 155 -10.85 -8.61 -2.63
N ARG A 156 -12.18 -8.64 -2.87
CA ARG A 156 -12.83 -7.71 -3.80
C ARG A 156 -12.80 -6.28 -3.27
N ASN A 157 -13.05 -6.09 -1.98
CA ASN A 157 -12.93 -4.78 -1.33
C ASN A 157 -11.51 -4.22 -1.48
N PHE A 158 -10.49 -5.04 -1.25
CA PHE A 158 -9.11 -4.60 -1.39
C PHE A 158 -8.78 -4.23 -2.84
N SER A 159 -9.20 -5.01 -3.83
CA SER A 159 -9.06 -4.64 -5.25
C SER A 159 -9.78 -3.32 -5.58
N ALA A 160 -10.99 -3.10 -5.07
CA ALA A 160 -11.72 -1.85 -5.25
C ALA A 160 -10.96 -0.66 -4.63
N LEU A 161 -10.39 -0.83 -3.44
CA LEU A 161 -9.54 0.19 -2.81
C LEU A 161 -8.31 0.53 -3.65
N VAL A 162 -7.64 -0.47 -4.24
CA VAL A 162 -6.48 -0.24 -5.11
C VAL A 162 -6.90 0.50 -6.38
N ALA A 163 -7.99 0.06 -7.02
CA ALA A 163 -8.53 0.70 -8.22
C ALA A 163 -8.93 2.17 -7.97
N ALA A 164 -9.52 2.46 -6.81
CA ALA A 164 -9.93 3.80 -6.40
C ALA A 164 -8.76 4.76 -6.11
N LEU A 165 -7.50 4.31 -6.14
CA LEU A 165 -6.35 5.22 -6.17
C LEU A 165 -6.28 6.02 -7.47
N THR A 166 -6.84 5.49 -8.56
CA THR A 166 -6.88 6.13 -9.87
C THR A 166 -8.24 6.83 -10.10
N PRO A 167 -8.27 8.01 -10.76
CA PRO A 167 -7.14 8.85 -11.19
C PRO A 167 -6.29 9.39 -10.04
N TRP A 168 -5.02 9.69 -10.28
CA TRP A 168 -4.10 10.17 -9.26
C TRP A 168 -4.52 11.51 -8.66
N ASP A 169 -4.12 11.74 -7.41
CA ASP A 169 -4.27 13.01 -6.72
C ASP A 169 -2.92 13.46 -6.16
N LYS A 170 -2.76 14.77 -5.94
CA LYS A 170 -1.54 15.38 -5.42
C LYS A 170 -1.24 14.90 -4.00
N GLU A 171 -2.28 14.67 -3.22
CA GLU A 171 -2.18 14.06 -1.89
C GLU A 171 -2.68 12.61 -1.95
N TYR A 172 -2.33 11.81 -0.93
CA TYR A 172 -2.83 10.44 -0.83
C TYR A 172 -4.36 10.45 -0.73
N PRO A 173 -5.11 9.85 -1.69
CA PRO A 173 -6.56 9.99 -1.75
C PRO A 173 -7.32 9.14 -0.72
N MET A 174 -6.61 8.32 0.08
CA MET A 174 -7.14 7.39 1.08
C MET A 174 -8.47 6.74 0.67
N PRO A 175 -8.46 5.80 -0.30
CA PRO A 175 -9.62 4.98 -0.57
C PRO A 175 -10.04 4.22 0.69
N PHE A 176 -11.34 4.16 0.95
CA PHE A 176 -11.88 3.43 2.09
C PHE A 176 -13.28 2.88 1.81
N TYR A 177 -13.68 1.84 2.55
CA TYR A 177 -15.08 1.42 2.66
C TYR A 177 -15.47 1.34 4.14
N ARG A 178 -16.78 1.42 4.41
CA ARG A 178 -17.33 1.24 5.76
C ARG A 178 -17.63 -0.23 6.01
N VAL A 179 -17.28 -0.73 7.19
CA VAL A 179 -17.83 -1.97 7.69
C VAL A 179 -19.24 -1.66 8.20
N GLU A 180 -20.24 -2.31 7.62
CA GLU A 180 -21.60 -2.30 8.17
C GLU A 180 -21.59 -3.14 9.46
N ASP A 181 -22.37 -2.73 10.46
CA ASP A 181 -22.60 -3.48 11.70
C ASP A 181 -23.23 -4.86 11.46
#